data_AF-A0A091C997-F1
#
_entry.id   AF-A0A091C997-F1
#
_cell.length_a   1.000
_cell.length_b   1.000
_cell.length_c   1.000
_cell.angle_alpha   90.00
_cell.angle_beta   90.00
_cell.angle_gamma   90.00
#
_symmetry.space_group_name_H-M   'P 1'
#
loop_
_entity.id
_entity.type
_entity.pdbx_description
1 polymer ?
#
loop_
_entity_poly.entity_id
_entity_poly.type
_entity_poly.pdbx_seq_one_letter_code
_entity_poly.pdbx_strand_id
1 'polypeptide(L)'
;MARTILDRVKTRTEGMDISEDLLEDLIEEGTEEVLSRTNQEELNKPLEHVVVGCVLLRINQLGVEGVKSESYSGVSTSYFSHLPNHLQTIINRNSRPGKWKK
;
A
#
# COMPACT_ATOMS: atom_id res chain seq x y z
N MET A 1 -14.32 -17.22 4.63
CA MET A 1 -13.37 -16.87 3.55
C MET A 1 -12.41 -15.84 4.09
N ALA A 2 -11.11 -15.92 3.80
CA ALA A 2 -10.17 -14.86 4.18
C ALA A 2 -10.47 -13.62 3.34
N ARG A 3 -10.49 -12.43 3.96
CA ARG A 3 -10.68 -11.16 3.24
C ARG A 3 -9.45 -10.87 2.39
N THR A 4 -9.64 -10.52 1.13
CA THR A 4 -8.57 -10.09 0.22
C THR A 4 -8.11 -8.67 0.54
N ILE A 5 -6.97 -8.24 -0.01
CA ILE A 5 -6.50 -6.85 0.09
C ILE A 5 -7.56 -5.89 -0.49
N LEU A 6 -8.11 -6.23 -1.66
CA LEU A 6 -9.14 -5.44 -2.33
C LEU A 6 -10.41 -5.26 -1.47
N ASP A 7 -10.93 -6.33 -0.86
CA ASP A 7 -12.09 -6.25 0.06
C ASP A 7 -11.82 -5.29 1.24
N ARG A 8 -10.61 -5.36 1.80
CA ARG A 8 -10.19 -4.50 2.91
C ARG A 8 -10.07 -3.02 2.50
N VAL A 9 -9.61 -2.73 1.28
CA VAL A 9 -9.52 -1.36 0.76
C VAL A 9 -10.92 -0.83 0.47
N LYS A 10 -11.75 -1.58 -0.30
CA LYS A 10 -13.14 -1.20 -0.62
C LYS A 10 -13.96 -0.86 0.63
N THR A 11 -13.85 -1.67 1.69
CA THR A 11 -14.54 -1.41 2.97
C THR A 11 -14.15 -0.06 3.59
N ARG A 12 -12.90 0.38 3.40
CA ARG A 12 -12.36 1.61 4.01
C ARG A 12 -12.53 2.85 3.12
N THR A 13 -12.76 2.64 1.84
CA THR A 13 -13.04 3.68 0.85
C THR A 13 -14.52 3.73 0.50
N GLU A 14 -15.37 3.09 1.31
CA GLU A 14 -16.82 3.10 1.11
C GLU A 14 -17.34 4.55 1.13
N GLY A 15 -18.08 4.92 0.08
CA GLY A 15 -18.57 6.29 -0.11
C GLY A 15 -17.61 7.22 -0.86
N MET A 16 -16.41 6.76 -1.26
CA MET A 16 -15.54 7.46 -2.20
C MET A 16 -15.85 7.04 -3.63
N ASP A 17 -15.86 7.98 -4.57
CA ASP A 17 -16.03 7.71 -6.00
C ASP A 17 -14.67 7.32 -6.61
N ILE A 18 -14.28 6.06 -6.39
CA ILE A 18 -13.01 5.50 -6.88
C ILE A 18 -13.32 4.27 -7.72
N SER A 19 -12.81 4.24 -8.95
CA SER A 19 -12.99 3.07 -9.82
C SER A 19 -12.26 1.85 -9.27
N GLU A 20 -12.86 0.68 -9.50
CA GLU A 20 -12.26 -0.59 -9.11
C GLU A 20 -10.90 -0.80 -9.79
N ASP A 21 -10.78 -0.46 -11.07
CA ASP A 21 -9.52 -0.54 -11.82
C ASP A 21 -8.41 0.29 -11.16
N LEU A 22 -8.72 1.48 -10.64
CA LEU A 22 -7.74 2.30 -9.94
C LEU A 22 -7.35 1.69 -8.60
N LEU A 23 -8.29 1.07 -7.87
CA LEU A 23 -7.96 0.37 -6.63
C LEU A 23 -7.03 -0.81 -6.89
N GLU A 24 -7.24 -1.55 -7.96
CA GLU A 24 -6.39 -2.68 -8.35
C GLU A 24 -4.99 -2.23 -8.74
N ASP A 25 -4.87 -1.19 -9.57
CA ASP A 25 -3.59 -0.58 -9.97
C ASP A 25 -2.78 -0.10 -8.75
N LEU A 26 -3.43 0.61 -7.82
CA LEU A 26 -2.79 1.06 -6.58
C LEU A 26 -2.37 -0.09 -5.67
N ILE A 27 -3.15 -1.18 -5.64
CA ILE A 27 -2.81 -2.39 -4.86
C ILE A 27 -1.61 -3.09 -5.48
N GLU A 28 -1.53 -3.17 -6.81
CA GLU A 28 -0.39 -3.74 -7.53
C GLU A 28 0.89 -2.96 -7.24
N GLU A 29 0.86 -1.63 -7.47
CA GLU A 29 1.98 -0.72 -7.16
C GLU A 29 2.44 -0.88 -5.70
N GLY A 30 1.49 -0.80 -4.75
CA GLY A 30 1.79 -0.94 -3.32
C GLY A 30 2.34 -2.31 -2.95
N THR A 31 1.96 -3.36 -3.67
CA THR A 31 2.48 -4.73 -3.47
C THR A 31 3.91 -4.84 -3.95
N GLU A 32 4.20 -4.40 -5.17
CA GLU A 32 5.55 -4.42 -5.74
C GLU A 32 6.54 -3.63 -4.87
N GLU A 33 6.13 -2.45 -4.41
CA GLU A 33 6.94 -1.62 -3.53
C GLU A 33 7.25 -2.30 -2.19
N VAL A 34 6.24 -2.90 -1.55
CA VAL A 34 6.42 -3.58 -0.25
C VAL A 34 7.33 -4.82 -0.39
N LEU A 35 7.16 -5.60 -1.46
CA LEU A 35 8.01 -6.75 -1.75
C LEU A 35 9.46 -6.32 -2.01
N SER A 36 9.65 -5.30 -2.86
CA SER A 36 10.96 -4.72 -3.16
C SER A 36 11.67 -4.21 -1.90
N ARG A 37 10.96 -3.49 -1.02
CA ARG A 37 11.52 -2.96 0.24
C ARG A 37 11.86 -4.03 1.26
N THR A 38 11.10 -5.11 1.29
CA THR A 38 11.32 -6.20 2.25
C THR A 38 12.19 -7.33 1.72
N ASN A 39 12.56 -7.25 0.43
CA ASN A 39 13.26 -8.30 -0.31
C ASN A 39 12.57 -9.67 -0.16
N GLN A 40 11.25 -9.67 -0.29
CA GLN A 40 10.41 -10.87 -0.22
C GLN A 40 9.84 -11.19 -1.59
N GLU A 41 9.59 -12.47 -1.82
CA GLU A 41 8.95 -12.94 -3.04
C GLU A 41 7.42 -12.96 -2.93
N GLU A 42 6.89 -13.00 -1.70
CA GLU A 42 5.46 -13.09 -1.43
C GLU A 42 5.04 -12.26 -0.22
N LEU A 43 3.79 -11.78 -0.24
CA LEU A 43 3.20 -11.09 0.89
C LEU A 43 2.80 -12.08 1.98
N ASN A 44 3.21 -11.79 3.22
CA ASN A 44 2.61 -12.42 4.39
C ASN A 44 1.47 -11.53 4.95
N LYS A 45 0.66 -12.06 5.87
CA LYS A 45 -0.44 -11.31 6.49
C LYS A 45 -0.04 -9.93 7.06
N PRO A 46 1.09 -9.78 7.78
CA PRO A 46 1.58 -8.46 8.18
C PRO A 46 1.85 -7.52 7.01
N LEU A 47 2.47 -7.98 5.92
CA LEU A 47 2.78 -7.18 4.75
C LEU A 47 1.53 -6.83 3.94
N GLU A 48 0.53 -7.71 3.85
CA GLU A 48 -0.79 -7.36 3.31
C GLU A 48 -1.41 -6.16 4.04
N HIS A 49 -1.22 -6.08 5.37
CA HIS A 49 -1.66 -4.89 6.13
C HIS A 49 -0.88 -3.64 5.72
N VAL A 50 0.42 -3.74 5.47
CA VAL A 50 1.23 -2.62 4.99
C VAL A 50 0.71 -2.13 3.65
N VAL A 51 0.47 -3.04 2.69
CA VAL A 51 -0.08 -2.70 1.36
C VAL A 51 -1.40 -1.95 1.49
N VAL A 52 -2.35 -2.44 2.28
CA VAL A 52 -3.62 -1.74 2.53
C VAL A 52 -3.37 -0.33 3.08
N GLY A 53 -2.42 -0.16 4.00
CA GLY A 53 -2.06 1.14 4.54
C GLY A 53 -1.47 2.10 3.50
N CYS A 54 -0.58 1.60 2.64
CA CYS A 54 0.01 2.36 1.53
C CYS A 54 -1.09 2.85 0.56
N VAL A 55 -1.98 1.95 0.15
CA VAL A 55 -3.08 2.26 -0.79
C VAL A 55 -4.01 3.34 -0.21
N LEU A 56 -4.37 3.25 1.06
CA LEU A 56 -5.23 4.26 1.69
C LEU A 56 -4.55 5.63 1.79
N LEU A 57 -3.25 5.66 2.10
CA LEU A 57 -2.49 6.90 2.08
C LEU A 57 -2.46 7.50 0.68
N ARG A 58 -2.30 6.66 -0.35
CA ARG A 58 -2.30 7.06 -1.76
C ARG A 58 -3.64 7.64 -2.19
N ILE A 59 -4.73 6.96 -1.84
CA ILE A 59 -6.10 7.42 -2.10
C ILE A 59 -6.36 8.76 -1.40
N ASN A 60 -5.96 8.90 -0.14
CA ASN A 60 -6.08 10.16 0.60
C ASN A 60 -5.25 11.28 -0.04
N GLN A 61 -4.04 10.99 -0.51
CA GLN A 61 -3.22 11.94 -1.26
C GLN A 61 -3.89 12.37 -2.56
N LEU A 62 -4.39 11.42 -3.37
CA LEU A 62 -5.12 11.72 -4.60
C LEU A 62 -6.37 12.58 -4.33
N GLY A 63 -7.09 12.32 -3.23
CA GLY A 63 -8.24 13.15 -2.82
C GLY A 63 -7.85 14.56 -2.37
N VAL A 64 -6.70 14.73 -1.70
CA VAL A 64 -6.18 16.03 -1.25
C VAL A 64 -5.54 16.81 -2.42
N GLU A 65 -4.82 16.13 -3.31
CA GLU A 65 -4.14 16.67 -4.49
C GLU A 65 -5.08 16.84 -5.70
N GLY A 66 -6.26 16.22 -5.69
CA GLY A 66 -7.35 16.57 -6.62
C GLY A 66 -7.79 18.04 -6.50
N VAL A 67 -7.48 18.70 -5.37
CA VAL A 67 -7.68 20.16 -5.16
C VAL A 67 -6.48 20.99 -5.64
N LYS A 68 -5.35 20.36 -5.96
CA LYS A 68 -4.15 20.96 -6.55
C LYS A 68 -3.61 20.04 -7.65
N SER A 69 -4.30 20.04 -8.78
CA SER A 69 -3.82 19.41 -10.01
C SER A 69 -2.50 20.05 -10.45
N GLU A 70 -1.37 19.54 -9.99
CA GLU A 70 -0.08 19.75 -10.63
C GLU A 70 0.71 18.43 -10.62
N SER A 71 0.73 17.80 -11.79
CA SER A 71 1.77 16.91 -12.30
C SER A 71 2.35 15.87 -11.32
N TYR A 72 1.83 14.64 -11.40
CA TYR A 72 2.57 13.45 -10.99
C TYR A 72 3.74 13.23 -11.98
N SER A 73 4.75 14.10 -11.92
CA SER A 73 6.07 13.85 -12.52
C SER A 73 6.66 12.62 -11.86
N GLY A 74 7.15 11.67 -12.66
CA GLY A 74 7.72 10.37 -12.28
C GLY A 74 8.96 10.42 -11.37
N VAL A 75 8.87 11.16 -10.28
CA VAL A 75 9.76 11.13 -9.13
C VAL A 75 9.07 10.21 -8.14
N SER A 76 9.67 9.04 -7.87
CA SER A 76 9.32 8.23 -6.70
C SER A 76 9.57 9.06 -5.45
N THR A 77 8.62 9.91 -5.07
CA THR A 77 8.59 10.51 -3.74
C THR A 77 8.45 9.34 -2.80
N SER A 78 9.55 8.88 -2.19
CA SER A 78 9.58 7.65 -1.39
C SER A 78 8.50 7.70 -0.29
N TYR A 79 7.31 7.17 -0.58
CA TYR A 79 6.09 7.26 0.25
C TYR A 79 6.28 6.62 1.62
N PHE A 80 7.22 5.69 1.70
CA PHE A 80 7.68 5.08 2.95
C PHE A 80 8.10 6.10 4.02
N SER A 81 8.58 7.28 3.61
CA SER A 81 8.93 8.36 4.54
C SER A 81 7.73 8.90 5.31
N HIS A 82 6.52 8.80 4.74
CA HIS A 82 5.26 9.24 5.34
C HIS A 82 4.45 8.08 5.94
N LEU A 83 4.96 6.85 5.88
CA LEU A 83 4.26 5.72 6.50
C LEU A 83 4.19 5.92 8.01
N PRO A 84 3.04 5.68 8.65
CA PRO A 84 2.95 5.61 10.10
C PRO A 84 3.98 4.65 10.69
N ASN A 85 4.54 5.01 11.86
CA ASN A 85 5.59 4.24 12.55
C ASN A 85 5.25 2.74 12.74
N HIS A 86 3.98 2.42 12.93
CA HIS A 86 3.55 1.02 13.09
C HIS A 86 3.73 0.20 11.80
N LEU A 87 3.50 0.79 10.61
CA LEU A 87 3.71 0.11 9.32
C LEU A 87 5.20 -0.01 9.00
N GLN A 88 5.99 1.04 9.28
CA GLN A 88 7.45 0.98 9.16
C GLN A 88 8.05 -0.14 10.04
N THR A 89 7.53 -0.31 11.26
CA THR A 89 7.95 -1.39 12.15
C THR A 89 7.66 -2.76 11.56
N ILE A 90 6.53 -2.94 10.88
CA ILE A 90 6.21 -4.19 10.19
C ILE A 90 7.21 -4.43 9.06
N ILE A 91 7.45 -3.46 8.19
CA ILE A 91 8.44 -3.56 7.10
C ILE A 91 9.81 -3.96 7.65
N ASN A 92 10.30 -3.26 8.69
CA ASN A 92 11.60 -3.54 9.30
C ASN A 92 11.67 -4.93 9.95
N ARG A 93 10.59 -5.41 10.57
CA ARG A 93 10.53 -6.78 11.10
C ARG A 93 10.53 -7.83 10.00
N ASN A 94 10.09 -7.43 8.80
CA ASN A 94 9.90 -8.28 7.66
C ASN A 94 10.96 -8.11 6.55
N SER A 95 11.99 -7.28 6.76
CA SER A 95 13.06 -7.02 5.77
C SER A 95 14.04 -8.17 5.57
N ARG A 96 13.91 -9.25 6.33
CA ARG A 96 14.73 -10.46 6.21
C ARG A 96 13.96 -11.54 5.45
N PRO A 97 14.41 -11.96 4.25
CA PRO A 97 13.76 -13.02 3.48
C PRO A 97 13.60 -14.30 4.28
N GLY A 98 12.45 -14.96 4.14
CA GLY A 98 12.21 -16.31 4.66
C GLY A 98 12.02 -16.42 6.19
N LYS A 99 11.96 -15.31 6.94
CA LYS A 99 11.80 -15.33 8.41
C LYS A 99 10.50 -16.00 8.88
N TRP A 100 9.46 -16.05 8.05
CA TRP A 100 8.12 -16.58 8.41
C TRP A 100 7.73 -17.84 7.63
N LYS A 101 8.60 -18.31 6.72
CA LYS A 101 8.44 -19.60 6.02
C LYS A 101 8.94 -20.79 6.86
N LYS A 102 9.10 -20.61 8.18
CA LYS A 102 9.58 -21.64 9.12
C LYS A 102 8.43 -22.31 9.84
#